data_AF-A0AA85EST1-F1
#
_entry.id   AF-A0AA85EST1-F1
#
_cell.length_a   1.000
_cell.length_b   1.000
_cell.length_c   1.000
_cell.angle_alpha   90.00
_cell.angle_beta   90.00
_cell.angle_gamma   90.00
#
_symmetry.space_group_name_H-M   'P 1'
#
loop_
_entity.id
_entity.type
_entity.pdbx_description
1 polymer ?
#
loop_
_entity_poly.entity_id
_entity_poly.type
_entity_poly.pdbx_seq_one_letter_code
_entity_poly.pdbx_strand_id
1 'polypeptide(L)'
;MNMNLSISQQFWNKLFILLNSCFVIFGIVLLVLGIKALETVNEFAKILSGITPVIIPTAIFIGCLILVGTIIGYIGFWKPKQFIIILHIACLCLAVIVEISIATMTVTSGEKFQTAANHSVVNAVKQFYTNPYLQMEMNKLQRKFKCCGSTSNRDYIKSNITIPFSCFVGTLVYVRRSSLTFY
;
A
#
# COMPACT_ATOMS: atom_id res chain seq x y z
N MET A 1 -46.98 -8.80 -10.29
CA MET A 1 -46.66 -10.21 -9.95
C MET A 1 -45.79 -10.20 -8.70
N ASN A 2 -46.35 -10.53 -7.54
CA ASN A 2 -45.58 -10.69 -6.31
C ASN A 2 -44.89 -12.06 -6.35
N MET A 3 -43.60 -12.07 -6.69
CA MET A 3 -42.76 -13.26 -6.51
C MET A 3 -42.47 -13.42 -5.01
N ASN A 4 -43.24 -14.26 -4.33
CA ASN A 4 -42.91 -14.70 -2.98
C ASN A 4 -41.70 -15.64 -3.05
N LEU A 5 -40.52 -15.07 -2.80
CA LEU A 5 -39.26 -15.81 -2.68
C LEU A 5 -39.26 -16.66 -1.40
N SER A 6 -38.74 -17.88 -1.48
CA SER A 6 -38.56 -18.75 -0.31
C SER A 6 -37.62 -18.09 0.71
N ILE A 7 -37.80 -18.40 2.01
CA ILE A 7 -36.98 -17.86 3.10
C ILE A 7 -35.47 -18.10 2.83
N SER A 8 -35.13 -19.27 2.31
CA SER A 8 -33.76 -19.62 1.90
C SER A 8 -33.23 -18.67 0.83
N GLN A 9 -34.01 -18.38 -0.20
CA GLN A 9 -33.56 -17.50 -1.28
C GLN A 9 -33.45 -16.03 -0.84
N GLN A 10 -34.31 -15.58 0.07
CA GLN A 10 -34.18 -14.25 0.68
C GLN A 10 -32.88 -14.10 1.49
N PHE A 11 -32.48 -15.15 2.21
CA PHE A 11 -31.21 -15.18 2.95
C PHE A 11 -30.01 -15.04 2.01
N TRP A 12 -29.93 -15.85 0.96
CA TRP A 12 -28.84 -15.81 -0.01
C TRP A 12 -28.72 -14.46 -0.72
N ASN A 13 -29.85 -13.84 -1.06
CA ASN A 13 -29.87 -12.50 -1.69
C ASN A 13 -29.30 -11.43 -0.75
N LYS A 14 -29.71 -11.43 0.53
CA LYS A 14 -29.19 -10.49 1.53
C LYS A 14 -27.68 -10.68 1.75
N LEU A 15 -27.24 -11.94 1.84
CA LEU A 15 -25.83 -12.28 1.98
C LEU A 15 -25.01 -11.81 0.78
N PHE A 16 -25.49 -12.04 -0.45
CA PHE A 16 -24.84 -11.61 -1.67
C PHE A 16 -24.64 -10.09 -1.72
N ILE A 17 -25.69 -9.32 -1.39
CA ILE A 17 -25.64 -7.85 -1.34
C ILE A 17 -24.65 -7.37 -0.28
N LEU A 18 -24.69 -7.96 0.93
CA LEU A 18 -23.80 -7.60 2.02
C LEU A 18 -22.33 -7.86 1.65
N LEU A 19 -22.01 -9.05 1.15
CA LEU A 19 -20.63 -9.41 0.78
C LEU A 19 -20.11 -8.54 -0.36
N ASN A 20 -20.91 -8.30 -1.42
CA ASN A 20 -20.51 -7.42 -2.50
C ASN A 20 -20.32 -5.97 -2.03
N SER A 21 -21.13 -5.49 -1.09
CA SER A 21 -20.93 -4.16 -0.49
C SER A 21 -19.61 -4.07 0.27
N CYS A 22 -19.26 -5.11 1.05
CA CYS A 22 -17.96 -5.20 1.71
C CYS A 22 -16.80 -5.22 0.70
N PHE A 23 -16.93 -5.99 -0.40
CA PHE A 23 -15.91 -6.03 -1.45
C PHE A 23 -15.74 -4.69 -2.16
N VAL A 24 -16.82 -3.92 -2.38
CA VAL A 24 -16.72 -2.55 -2.92
C VAL A 24 -15.89 -1.68 -1.99
N ILE A 25 -16.20 -1.69 -0.69
CA ILE A 25 -15.45 -0.89 0.30
C ILE A 25 -13.98 -1.30 0.31
N PHE A 26 -13.71 -2.61 0.33
CA PHE A 26 -12.35 -3.14 0.31
C PHE A 26 -11.59 -2.76 -0.96
N GLY A 27 -12.22 -2.86 -2.13
CA GLY A 27 -11.64 -2.45 -3.42
C GLY A 27 -11.30 -0.95 -3.46
N ILE A 28 -12.17 -0.09 -2.92
CA ILE A 28 -11.89 1.35 -2.79
C ILE A 28 -10.70 1.59 -1.86
N VAL A 29 -10.65 0.93 -0.69
CA VAL A 29 -9.55 1.07 0.27
C VAL A 29 -8.23 0.65 -0.35
N LEU A 30 -8.17 -0.51 -1.03
CA LEU A 30 -6.97 -0.96 -1.73
C LEU A 30 -6.52 0.03 -2.80
N LEU A 31 -7.46 0.56 -3.59
CA LEU A 31 -7.16 1.53 -4.64
C LEU A 31 -6.58 2.83 -4.06
N VAL A 32 -7.22 3.39 -3.03
CA VAL A 32 -6.77 4.63 -2.40
C VAL A 32 -5.41 4.45 -1.71
N LEU A 33 -5.23 3.36 -0.96
CA LEU A 33 -3.95 3.08 -0.31
C LEU A 33 -2.84 2.82 -1.33
N GLY A 34 -3.14 2.09 -2.40
CA GLY A 34 -2.21 1.85 -3.50
C GLY A 34 -1.76 3.14 -4.17
N ILE A 35 -2.71 4.03 -4.52
CA ILE A 35 -2.40 5.33 -5.12
C ILE A 35 -1.55 6.19 -4.17
N LYS A 36 -1.93 6.32 -2.90
CA LYS A 36 -1.16 7.10 -1.91
C LYS A 36 0.25 6.55 -1.71
N ALA A 37 0.39 5.22 -1.70
CA ALA A 37 1.69 4.58 -1.63
C ALA A 37 2.51 4.91 -2.87
N LEU A 38 1.94 4.81 -4.07
CA LEU A 38 2.61 5.13 -5.32
C LEU A 38 3.06 6.59 -5.39
N GLU A 39 2.20 7.53 -5.02
CA GLU A 39 2.54 8.95 -4.90
C GLU A 39 3.72 9.18 -3.97
N THR A 40 3.74 8.49 -2.83
CA THR A 40 4.83 8.58 -1.85
C THR A 40 6.15 8.07 -2.42
N VAL A 41 6.15 6.92 -3.09
CA VAL A 41 7.39 6.39 -3.69
C VAL A 41 7.89 7.30 -4.81
N ASN A 42 6.97 7.86 -5.62
CA ASN A 42 7.30 8.78 -6.70
C ASN A 42 7.87 10.10 -6.18
N GLU A 43 7.31 10.65 -5.10
CA GLU A 43 7.83 11.86 -4.44
C GLU A 43 9.29 11.68 -4.02
N PHE A 44 9.64 10.52 -3.46
CA PHE A 44 10.99 10.22 -2.97
C PHE A 44 11.82 9.35 -3.93
N ALA A 45 11.44 9.28 -5.22
CA ALA A 45 12.06 8.37 -6.18
C ALA A 45 13.58 8.57 -6.31
N LYS A 46 14.05 9.82 -6.21
CA LYS A 46 15.50 10.10 -6.27
C LYS A 46 16.28 9.61 -5.05
N ILE A 47 15.65 9.60 -3.87
CA ILE A 47 16.26 9.00 -2.66
C ILE A 47 16.20 7.48 -2.75
N LEU A 48 15.08 6.92 -3.22
CA LEU A 48 14.85 5.47 -3.34
C LEU A 48 15.44 4.85 -4.62
N SER A 49 16.22 5.60 -5.39
CA SER A 49 16.81 5.16 -6.67
C SER A 49 15.77 4.61 -7.67
N GLY A 50 14.54 5.11 -7.64
CA GLY A 50 13.45 4.69 -8.51
C GLY A 50 12.84 3.33 -8.18
N ILE A 51 13.20 2.72 -7.04
CA ILE A 51 12.73 1.39 -6.66
C ILE A 51 11.27 1.47 -6.20
N THR A 52 10.39 0.75 -6.88
CA THR A 52 8.96 0.64 -6.50
C THR A 52 8.65 -0.79 -6.05
N PRO A 53 8.14 -1.00 -4.82
CA PRO A 53 7.68 -2.30 -4.36
C PRO A 53 6.58 -2.87 -5.26
N VAL A 54 6.67 -4.14 -5.62
CA VAL A 54 5.67 -4.81 -6.49
C VAL A 54 4.25 -4.77 -5.89
N ILE A 55 4.13 -4.78 -4.55
CA ILE A 55 2.84 -4.70 -3.84
C ILE A 55 2.03 -3.43 -4.17
N ILE A 56 2.69 -2.32 -4.52
CA ILE A 56 2.00 -1.04 -4.77
C ILE A 56 1.17 -1.08 -6.06
N PRO A 57 1.77 -1.29 -7.26
CA PRO A 57 1.00 -1.35 -8.50
C PRO A 57 0.03 -2.53 -8.52
N THR A 58 0.35 -3.64 -7.86
CA THR A 58 -0.56 -4.79 -7.80
C THR A 58 -1.77 -4.51 -6.91
N ALA A 59 -1.63 -3.82 -5.78
CA ALA A 59 -2.77 -3.43 -4.94
C ALA A 59 -3.75 -2.52 -5.72
N ILE A 60 -3.24 -1.59 -6.53
CA ILE A 60 -4.06 -0.74 -7.42
C ILE A 60 -4.82 -1.63 -8.42
N PHE A 61 -4.12 -2.54 -9.10
CA PHE A 61 -4.72 -3.44 -10.08
C PHE A 61 -5.82 -4.31 -9.49
N ILE A 62 -5.57 -4.92 -8.32
CA ILE A 62 -6.54 -5.77 -7.61
C ILE A 62 -7.73 -4.95 -7.14
N GLY A 63 -7.52 -3.75 -6.58
CA GLY A 63 -8.60 -2.85 -6.20
C GLY A 63 -9.55 -2.57 -7.37
N CYS A 64 -9.00 -2.25 -8.54
CA CYS A 64 -9.78 -2.09 -9.77
C CYS A 64 -10.51 -3.38 -10.18
N LEU A 65 -9.83 -4.53 -10.13
CA LEU A 65 -10.40 -5.82 -10.49
C LEU A 65 -11.60 -6.18 -9.60
N ILE A 66 -11.49 -5.98 -8.28
CA ILE A 66 -12.56 -6.19 -7.31
C ILE A 66 -13.74 -5.26 -7.61
N LEU A 67 -13.50 -3.98 -7.87
CA LEU A 67 -14.57 -3.02 -8.20
C LEU A 67 -15.31 -3.41 -9.49
N VAL A 68 -14.59 -3.79 -10.54
CA VAL A 68 -15.20 -4.30 -11.77
C VAL A 68 -15.98 -5.59 -11.49
N GLY A 69 -15.40 -6.53 -10.73
CA GLY A 69 -16.05 -7.77 -10.33
C GLY A 69 -17.36 -7.55 -9.57
N THR A 70 -17.40 -6.62 -8.63
CA THR A 70 -18.62 -6.29 -7.85
C THR A 70 -19.68 -5.59 -8.71
N ILE A 71 -19.30 -4.71 -9.64
CA ILE A 71 -20.23 -4.10 -10.60
C ILE A 71 -20.89 -5.20 -11.46
N ILE A 72 -20.10 -6.15 -11.97
CA ILE A 72 -20.61 -7.32 -12.70
C ILE A 72 -21.53 -8.15 -11.80
N GLY A 73 -21.18 -8.32 -10.53
CA GLY A 73 -22.01 -9.00 -9.52
C GLY A 73 -23.38 -8.37 -9.35
N TYR A 74 -23.43 -7.04 -9.17
CA TYR A 74 -24.69 -6.30 -9.13
C TYR A 74 -25.45 -6.40 -10.45
N ILE A 75 -24.81 -6.33 -11.61
CA ILE A 75 -25.49 -6.53 -12.90
C ILE A 75 -26.09 -7.95 -12.97
N GLY A 76 -25.35 -8.98 -12.55
CA GLY A 76 -25.79 -10.37 -12.53
C GLY A 76 -26.94 -10.63 -11.57
N PHE A 77 -27.02 -9.87 -10.46
CA PHE A 77 -28.13 -9.92 -9.53
C PHE A 77 -29.44 -9.42 -10.16
N TRP A 78 -29.40 -8.35 -10.95
CA TRP A 78 -30.59 -7.78 -11.60
C TRP A 78 -30.94 -8.48 -12.92
N LYS A 79 -29.94 -8.97 -13.65
CA LYS A 79 -30.07 -9.69 -14.91
C LYS A 79 -29.47 -11.09 -14.76
N PRO A 80 -30.22 -12.07 -14.24
CA PRO A 80 -29.71 -13.38 -13.87
C PRO A 80 -29.40 -14.23 -15.12
N LYS A 81 -28.31 -13.92 -15.80
CA LYS A 81 -27.67 -14.81 -16.78
C LYS A 81 -26.54 -15.54 -16.07
N GLN A 82 -26.56 -16.87 -16.13
CA GLN A 82 -25.54 -17.72 -15.48
C GLN A 82 -24.12 -17.28 -15.82
N PHE A 83 -23.87 -16.91 -17.08
CA PHE A 83 -22.58 -16.39 -17.54
C PHE A 83 -22.09 -15.15 -16.77
N ILE A 84 -22.97 -14.21 -16.43
CA ILE A 84 -22.60 -12.97 -15.71
C ILE A 84 -22.18 -13.28 -14.28
N ILE A 85 -22.90 -14.18 -13.62
CA ILE A 85 -22.58 -14.62 -12.25
C ILE A 85 -21.27 -15.40 -12.23
N ILE A 86 -21.03 -16.28 -13.22
CA ILE A 86 -19.76 -17.00 -13.36
C ILE A 86 -18.60 -16.02 -13.55
N LEU A 87 -18.78 -14.98 -14.38
CA LEU A 87 -17.77 -13.94 -14.60
C LEU A 87 -17.45 -13.17 -13.31
N HIS A 88 -18.48 -12.80 -12.53
CA HIS A 88 -18.31 -12.18 -11.21
C HIS A 88 -17.45 -13.04 -10.28
N ILE A 89 -17.80 -14.34 -10.15
CA ILE A 89 -17.06 -15.28 -9.30
C ILE A 89 -15.62 -15.45 -9.79
N ALA A 90 -15.41 -15.64 -11.10
CA ALA A 90 -14.08 -15.79 -11.68
C ALA A 90 -13.18 -14.57 -11.41
N CYS A 91 -13.75 -13.36 -11.52
CA CYS A 91 -13.05 -12.10 -11.23
C CYS A 91 -12.59 -12.01 -9.77
N LEU A 92 -13.50 -12.29 -8.81
CA LEU A 92 -13.16 -12.26 -7.39
C LEU A 92 -12.21 -13.40 -6.98
N CYS A 93 -12.37 -14.60 -7.53
CA CYS A 93 -11.44 -15.71 -7.31
C CYS A 93 -10.03 -15.35 -7.79
N LEU A 94 -9.91 -14.73 -8.98
CA LEU A 94 -8.63 -14.28 -9.50
C LEU A 94 -8.00 -13.22 -8.58
N ALA A 95 -8.78 -12.25 -8.10
CA ALA A 95 -8.30 -11.25 -7.14
C ALA A 95 -7.73 -11.90 -5.87
N VAL A 96 -8.46 -12.84 -5.27
CA VAL A 96 -8.03 -13.56 -4.05
C VAL A 96 -6.74 -14.36 -4.27
N ILE A 97 -6.61 -15.07 -5.41
CA ILE A 97 -5.39 -15.82 -5.74
C ILE A 97 -4.18 -14.89 -5.82
N VAL A 98 -4.34 -13.73 -6.45
CA VAL A 98 -3.28 -12.73 -6.59
C VAL A 98 -2.94 -12.10 -5.23
N GLU A 99 -3.92 -11.83 -4.37
CA GLU A 99 -3.68 -11.33 -3.00
C GLU A 99 -2.87 -12.30 -2.15
N ILE A 100 -3.20 -13.60 -2.19
CA ILE A 100 -2.45 -14.64 -1.47
C ILE A 100 -1.01 -14.71 -1.98
N SER A 101 -0.84 -14.63 -3.31
CA SER A 101 0.47 -14.62 -3.95
C SER A 101 1.30 -13.42 -3.51
N ILE A 102 0.73 -12.22 -3.47
CA ILE A 102 1.44 -11.00 -3.05
C ILE A 102 1.73 -11.01 -1.55
N ALA A 103 0.81 -11.51 -0.73
CA ALA A 103 1.03 -11.63 0.72
C ALA A 103 2.27 -12.49 1.00
N THR A 104 2.40 -13.64 0.35
CA THR A 104 3.57 -14.51 0.48
C THR A 104 4.84 -13.89 -0.13
N MET A 105 4.73 -13.24 -1.29
CA MET A 105 5.84 -12.53 -1.90
C MET A 105 6.34 -11.38 -1.03
N THR A 106 5.46 -10.68 -0.32
CA THR A 106 5.84 -9.54 0.54
C THR A 106 6.70 -9.98 1.71
N VAL A 107 6.43 -11.15 2.29
CA VAL A 107 7.26 -11.71 3.37
C VAL A 107 8.68 -11.98 2.90
N THR A 108 8.86 -12.47 1.67
CA THR A 108 10.18 -12.86 1.14
C THR A 108 10.92 -11.73 0.42
N SER A 109 10.20 -10.86 -0.29
CA SER A 109 10.76 -9.75 -1.06
C SER A 109 10.80 -8.43 -0.30
N GLY A 110 10.04 -8.31 0.80
CA GLY A 110 10.03 -7.14 1.67
C GLY A 110 11.42 -6.83 2.21
N GLU A 111 12.20 -7.86 2.58
CA GLU A 111 13.59 -7.70 3.02
C GLU A 111 14.48 -7.11 1.93
N LYS A 112 14.28 -7.52 0.66
CA LYS A 112 15.06 -7.00 -0.48
C LYS A 112 14.75 -5.53 -0.73
N PHE A 113 13.47 -5.16 -0.73
CA PHE A 113 13.08 -3.76 -0.86
C PHE A 113 13.63 -2.91 0.28
N GLN A 114 13.47 -3.40 1.53
CA GLN A 114 13.96 -2.69 2.71
C GLN A 114 15.48 -2.52 2.66
N THR A 115 16.22 -3.54 2.27
CA THR A 115 17.68 -3.47 2.16
C THR A 115 18.11 -2.45 1.10
N ALA A 116 17.46 -2.47 -0.06
CA ALA A 116 17.77 -1.54 -1.14
C ALA A 116 17.42 -0.09 -0.76
N ALA A 117 16.23 0.12 -0.18
CA ALA A 117 15.81 1.41 0.33
C ALA A 117 16.77 1.92 1.42
N ASN A 118 17.15 1.06 2.37
CA ASN A 118 18.10 1.43 3.43
C ASN A 118 19.44 1.87 2.85
N HIS A 119 19.97 1.13 1.88
CA HIS A 119 21.23 1.46 1.22
C HIS A 119 21.14 2.80 0.49
N SER A 120 20.07 3.05 -0.26
CA SER A 120 19.88 4.32 -0.97
C SER A 120 19.74 5.50 -0.02
N VAL A 121 19.03 5.35 1.11
CA VAL A 121 18.92 6.40 2.14
C VAL A 121 20.26 6.63 2.83
N VAL A 122 21.06 5.59 3.12
CA VAL A 122 22.42 5.76 3.67
C VAL A 122 23.29 6.57 2.71
N ASN A 123 23.18 6.33 1.40
CA ASN A 123 23.92 7.10 0.40
C ASN A 123 23.43 8.56 0.33
N ALA A 124 22.13 8.80 0.48
CA ALA A 124 21.58 10.14 0.58
C ALA A 124 22.07 10.88 1.84
N VAL A 125 22.22 10.18 2.98
CA VAL A 125 22.82 10.72 4.20
C VAL A 125 24.26 11.18 3.97
N LYS A 126 25.10 10.35 3.33
CA LYS A 126 26.51 10.70 3.04
C LYS A 126 26.66 11.93 2.16
N GLN A 127 25.68 12.19 1.30
CA GLN A 127 25.68 13.33 0.37
C GLN A 127 24.82 14.51 0.85
N PHE A 128 24.36 14.47 2.11
CA PHE A 128 23.34 15.39 2.59
C PHE A 128 23.77 16.87 2.50
N TYR A 129 25.00 17.22 2.89
CA TYR A 129 25.50 18.60 2.79
C TYR A 129 26.27 18.91 1.50
N THR A 130 26.51 17.92 0.65
CA THR A 130 27.24 18.10 -0.62
C THR A 130 26.30 18.21 -1.82
N ASN A 131 25.08 17.69 -1.72
CA ASN A 131 24.08 17.75 -2.78
C ASN A 131 22.82 18.49 -2.28
N PRO A 132 22.60 19.76 -2.71
CA PRO A 132 21.48 20.57 -2.22
C PRO A 132 20.12 19.99 -2.59
N TYR A 133 20.03 19.26 -3.70
CA TYR A 133 18.81 18.57 -4.09
C TYR A 133 18.48 17.43 -3.13
N LEU A 134 19.46 16.55 -2.84
CA LEU A 134 19.28 15.47 -1.87
C LEU A 134 19.01 16.02 -0.46
N GLN A 135 19.64 17.13 -0.09
CA GLN A 135 19.39 17.81 1.18
C GLN A 135 17.91 18.21 1.32
N MET A 136 17.34 18.85 0.29
CA MET A 136 15.94 19.27 0.29
C MET A 136 14.99 18.08 0.40
N GLU A 137 15.22 17.03 -0.39
CA GLU A 137 14.37 15.84 -0.39
C GLU A 137 14.48 15.06 0.92
N MET A 138 15.68 14.89 1.47
CA MET A 138 15.88 14.27 2.79
C MET A 138 15.22 15.09 3.90
N ASN A 139 15.30 16.42 3.85
CA ASN A 139 14.60 17.29 4.80
C ASN A 139 13.08 17.08 4.76
N LYS A 140 12.50 16.98 3.56
CA LYS A 140 11.07 16.69 3.39
C LYS A 140 10.72 15.31 3.94
N LEU A 141 11.47 14.28 3.56
CA LEU A 141 11.27 12.89 3.99
C LEU A 141 11.28 12.80 5.53
N GLN A 142 12.31 13.35 6.17
CA GLN A 142 12.47 13.29 7.63
C GLN A 142 11.36 14.04 8.37
N ARG A 143 10.94 15.20 7.86
CA ARG A 143 9.82 15.97 8.45
C ARG A 143 8.46 15.30 8.25
N LYS A 144 8.24 14.68 7.08
CA LYS A 144 7.00 14.00 6.70
C LYS A 144 6.80 12.72 7.52
N PHE A 145 7.82 11.88 7.62
CA PHE A 145 7.75 10.59 8.32
C PHE A 145 8.24 10.64 9.77
N LYS A 146 8.68 11.80 10.26
CA LYS A 146 9.17 11.97 11.64
C LYS A 146 10.29 10.96 11.95
N CYS A 147 11.21 10.79 11.00
CA CYS A 147 12.35 9.89 11.07
C CYS A 147 13.67 10.65 10.90
N CYS A 148 14.80 10.00 11.22
CA CYS A 148 16.12 10.59 11.04
C CYS A 148 17.13 9.54 10.59
N GLY A 149 17.77 9.77 9.44
CA GLY A 149 18.65 8.81 8.80
C GLY A 149 17.88 7.64 8.17
N SER A 150 18.62 6.56 7.86
CA SER A 150 18.07 5.33 7.26
C SER A 150 17.53 4.41 8.35
N THR A 151 18.39 4.07 9.30
CA THR A 151 18.09 3.21 10.45
C THR A 151 18.04 4.03 11.74
N SER A 152 18.87 5.05 11.87
CA SER A 152 18.93 5.90 13.07
C SER A 152 19.60 7.25 12.79
N ASN A 153 19.41 8.20 13.71
CA ASN A 153 20.15 9.46 13.70
C ASN A 153 21.69 9.27 13.73
N ARG A 154 22.18 8.12 14.21
CA ARG A 154 23.60 7.77 14.22
C ARG A 154 24.16 7.58 12.81
N ASP A 155 23.33 7.42 11.78
CA ASP A 155 23.79 7.29 10.40
C ASP A 155 24.50 8.56 9.92
N TYR A 156 24.04 9.73 10.38
CA TYR A 156 24.73 11.00 10.17
C TYR A 156 26.07 11.04 10.90
N ILE A 157 26.09 10.67 12.20
CA ILE A 157 27.31 10.65 13.02
C ILE A 157 28.37 9.71 12.43
N LYS A 158 27.97 8.49 12.02
CA LYS A 158 28.83 7.50 11.37
C LYS A 158 29.41 7.99 10.04
N SER A 159 28.72 8.92 9.39
CA SER A 159 29.16 9.57 8.15
C SER A 159 30.00 10.82 8.41
N ASN A 160 30.35 11.13 9.67
CA ASN A 160 30.99 12.37 10.11
C ASN A 160 30.20 13.64 9.73
N ILE A 161 28.87 13.54 9.76
CA ILE A 161 27.93 14.61 9.41
C ILE A 161 27.11 15.00 10.64
N THR A 162 26.89 16.30 10.83
CA THR A 162 26.00 16.79 11.90
C THR A 162 24.54 16.45 11.60
N ILE A 163 23.79 16.07 12.64
CA ILE A 163 22.37 15.74 12.50
C ILE A 163 21.61 16.98 12.02
N PRO A 164 20.83 16.91 10.93
CA PRO A 164 20.17 18.07 10.37
C PRO A 164 18.98 18.52 11.22
N PHE A 165 18.68 19.83 11.20
CA PHE A 165 17.54 20.42 11.92
C PHE A 165 16.19 19.79 11.56
N SER A 166 16.05 19.21 10.36
CA SER A 166 14.84 18.47 9.95
C SER A 166 14.56 17.23 10.80
N CYS A 167 15.55 16.73 11.55
CA CYS A 167 15.41 15.61 12.47
C CYS A 167 14.91 16.00 13.87
N PHE A 168 14.72 17.29 14.18
CA PHE A 168 14.40 17.74 15.53
C PHE A 168 12.92 18.15 15.68
N VAL A 169 12.39 17.95 16.89
CA VAL A 169 11.14 18.56 17.41
C VAL A 169 11.47 19.24 18.73
N GLY A 170 11.60 20.56 18.70
CA GLY A 170 12.19 21.29 19.82
C GLY A 170 13.64 20.84 20.03
N THR A 171 13.96 20.34 21.22
CA THR A 171 15.29 19.81 21.57
C THR A 171 15.44 18.31 21.36
N LEU A 172 14.36 17.60 20.99
CA LEU A 172 14.35 16.14 20.82
C LEU A 172 14.65 15.76 19.36
N VAL A 173 15.46 14.73 19.16
CA VAL A 173 15.74 14.14 17.83
C VAL A 173 14.77 12.99 17.58
N TYR A 174 14.27 12.84 16.35
CA TYR A 174 13.52 11.64 15.97
C TYR A 174 14.38 10.39 16.19
N VAL A 175 13.88 9.49 17.03
CA VAL A 175 14.46 8.17 17.25
C VAL A 175 13.57 7.14 16.57
N ARG A 176 14.15 6.11 15.97
CA ARG A 176 13.39 4.96 15.48
C ARG A 176 12.62 4.36 16.67
N ARG A 177 11.29 4.44 16.64
CA ARG A 177 10.45 3.73 17.61
C ARG A 177 10.62 2.23 17.33
N SER A 178 11.37 1.53 18.17
CA SER A 178 11.31 0.07 18.22
C SER A 178 9.90 -0.32 18.66
N SER A 179 9.18 -1.03 17.80
CA SER A 179 7.92 -1.73 18.09
C SER A 179 6.66 -0.85 18.27
N LEU A 180 5.96 -0.58 17.16
CA LEU A 180 4.53 -0.87 17.15
C LEU A 180 4.35 -2.16 16.36
N THR A 181 4.29 -3.27 17.10
CA THR A 181 3.72 -4.52 16.64
C THR A 181 2.23 -4.23 16.41
N PHE A 182 1.85 -3.87 15.19
CA PHE A 182 0.47 -4.02 14.76
C PHE A 182 0.29 -5.51 14.44
N TYR A 183 -0.19 -6.25 15.43
CA TYR A 183 -1.08 -7.38 15.17
C TYR A 183 -2.42 -6.84 14.66
#